data_AF-A0A959BUD2-F1
#
_entry.id   AF-A0A959BUD2-F1
#
_cell.length_a   1.000
_cell.length_b   1.000
_cell.length_c   1.000
_cell.angle_alpha   90.00
_cell.angle_beta   90.00
_cell.angle_gamma   90.00
#
_symmetry.space_group_name_H-M   'P 1'
#
loop_
_entity.id
_entity.type
_entity.pdbx_description
1 polymer ?
#
loop_
_entity_poly.entity_id
_entity_poly.type
_entity_poly.pdbx_seq_one_letter_code
_entity_poly.pdbx_strand_id
1 'polypeptide(L)'
;MNEELILKAMDLFDSADKWNSFCELMSMEEEIRHRWWKRLQTEVYQRENTLPNPDWAIYKWNAWDIMWYIKGESDESLAVHFWGDRFRVFANYGALDLVKVNKLLENPKFDVLKTCFDRLDGSDYQTIGWEDRNFCFDTIYDGRFPDSRTLSWYAGNRTKEFADQIIAKVRKFQTPEITALFKEINSACKRNEE
;
A
#
# COMPACT_ATOMS: atom_id res chain seq x y z
N MET A 1 18.82 1.27 -29.64
CA MET A 1 18.47 0.57 -28.39
C MET A 1 17.50 -0.58 -28.63
N ASN A 2 16.40 -0.39 -29.38
CA ASN A 2 15.46 -1.49 -29.65
C ASN A 2 16.04 -2.63 -30.50
N GLU A 3 16.84 -2.35 -31.54
CA GLU A 3 17.42 -3.42 -32.38
C GLU A 3 18.38 -4.33 -31.61
N GLU A 4 19.22 -3.77 -30.74
CA GLU A 4 20.14 -4.58 -29.92
C GLU A 4 19.38 -5.47 -28.92
N LEU A 5 18.29 -4.97 -28.34
CA LEU A 5 17.42 -5.76 -27.48
C LEU A 5 16.68 -6.86 -28.25
N ILE A 6 16.27 -6.58 -29.49
CA ILE A 6 15.65 -7.57 -30.37
C ILE A 6 16.66 -8.68 -30.70
N LEU A 7 17.89 -8.35 -31.08
CA LEU A 7 18.94 -9.34 -31.34
C LEU A 7 19.22 -10.21 -30.10
N LYS A 8 19.35 -9.58 -28.93
CA LYS A 8 19.50 -10.31 -27.66
C LYS A 8 18.31 -11.23 -27.36
N ALA A 9 17.09 -10.80 -27.65
CA ALA A 9 15.91 -11.63 -27.47
C ALA A 9 15.88 -12.81 -28.46
N MET A 10 16.28 -12.59 -29.72
CA MET A 10 16.40 -13.65 -30.72
C MET A 10 17.42 -14.72 -30.28
N ASP A 11 18.56 -14.30 -29.73
CA ASP A 11 19.58 -15.22 -29.20
C ASP A 11 19.10 -15.94 -27.92
N LEU A 12 18.33 -15.25 -27.06
CA LEU A 12 17.82 -15.82 -25.83
C LEU A 12 16.70 -16.85 -26.07
N PHE A 13 15.87 -16.62 -27.09
CA PHE A 13 14.75 -17.47 -27.49
C PHE A 13 15.04 -18.20 -28.81
N ASP A 14 16.25 -18.73 -28.94
CA ASP A 14 16.81 -19.42 -30.12
C ASP A 14 16.16 -20.77 -30.48
N SER A 15 15.19 -21.24 -29.69
CA SER A 15 14.48 -22.51 -29.92
C SER A 15 12.97 -22.34 -29.77
N ALA A 16 12.22 -23.22 -30.46
CA ALA A 16 10.77 -23.26 -30.37
C ALA A 16 10.29 -23.41 -28.91
N ASP A 17 10.96 -24.25 -28.12
CA ASP A 17 10.63 -24.46 -26.70
C ASP A 17 10.83 -23.20 -25.86
N LYS A 18 11.95 -22.48 -26.06
CA LYS A 18 12.23 -21.24 -25.32
C LYS A 18 11.27 -20.13 -25.73
N TRP A 19 10.96 -20.02 -27.03
CA TRP A 19 9.99 -19.05 -27.54
C TRP A 19 8.58 -19.31 -27.04
N ASN A 20 8.12 -20.57 -27.06
CA ASN A 20 6.80 -20.93 -26.55
C ASN A 20 6.73 -20.71 -25.03
N SER A 21 7.77 -21.07 -24.29
CA SER A 21 7.87 -20.79 -22.85
C SER A 21 7.79 -19.29 -22.54
N PHE A 22 8.46 -18.45 -23.35
CA PHE A 22 8.36 -16.99 -23.23
C PHE A 22 6.94 -16.49 -23.49
N CYS A 23 6.30 -16.96 -24.58
CA CYS A 23 4.92 -16.61 -24.90
C CYS A 23 3.95 -17.00 -23.77
N GLU A 24 4.12 -18.19 -23.20
CA GLU A 24 3.34 -18.66 -22.05
C GLU A 24 3.56 -17.77 -20.81
N LEU A 25 4.81 -17.45 -20.47
CA LEU A 25 5.12 -16.57 -19.34
C LEU A 25 4.57 -15.16 -19.54
N MET A 26 4.61 -14.62 -20.76
CA MET A 26 3.99 -13.34 -21.10
C MET A 26 2.48 -13.36 -20.90
N SER A 27 1.82 -14.49 -21.21
CA SER A 27 0.39 -14.67 -20.92
C SER A 27 0.09 -14.75 -19.42
N MET A 28 1.11 -15.01 -18.59
CA MET A 28 1.02 -15.09 -17.13
C MET A 28 1.54 -13.82 -16.41
N GLU A 29 1.67 -12.69 -17.10
CA GLU A 29 2.19 -11.44 -16.53
C GLU A 29 1.52 -11.07 -15.19
N GLU A 30 0.20 -11.17 -15.11
CA GLU A 30 -0.56 -10.83 -13.91
C GLU A 30 -0.20 -11.74 -12.72
N GLU A 31 -0.11 -13.05 -12.95
CA GLU A 31 0.29 -14.03 -11.93
C GLU A 31 1.71 -13.76 -11.42
N ILE A 32 2.63 -13.38 -12.32
CA ILE A 32 3.99 -12.98 -11.95
C ILE A 32 3.96 -11.73 -11.05
N ARG A 33 3.17 -10.71 -11.41
CA ARG A 33 3.02 -9.50 -10.58
C ARG A 33 2.38 -9.82 -9.23
N HIS A 34 1.36 -10.69 -9.18
CA HIS A 34 0.77 -11.13 -7.91
C HIS A 34 1.79 -11.78 -6.99
N ARG A 35 2.70 -12.60 -7.53
CA ARG A 35 3.78 -13.20 -6.74
C ARG A 35 4.77 -12.15 -6.23
N TRP A 36 5.10 -11.14 -7.03
CA TRP A 36 5.94 -10.03 -6.59
C TRP A 36 5.30 -9.22 -5.47
N TRP A 37 4.02 -8.88 -5.59
CA TRP A 37 3.28 -8.22 -4.52
C TRP A 37 3.20 -9.08 -3.25
N LYS A 38 2.93 -10.38 -3.41
CA LYS A 38 2.85 -11.30 -2.27
C LYS A 38 4.17 -11.39 -1.52
N ARG A 39 5.29 -11.35 -2.24
CA ARG A 39 6.64 -11.31 -1.67
C ARG A 39 6.83 -10.07 -0.80
N LEU A 40 6.47 -8.88 -1.32
CA LEU A 40 6.53 -7.63 -0.55
C LEU A 40 5.60 -7.66 0.67
N GLN A 41 4.35 -8.07 0.49
CA GLN A 41 3.39 -8.20 1.58
C GLN A 41 3.91 -9.12 2.69
N THR A 42 4.57 -10.23 2.33
CA THR A 42 5.14 -11.18 3.28
C THR A 42 6.29 -10.54 4.06
N GLU A 43 7.20 -9.85 3.37
CA GLU A 43 8.34 -9.16 3.99
C GLU A 43 7.88 -8.11 5.01
N VAL A 44 6.95 -7.22 4.61
CA VAL A 44 6.39 -6.19 5.49
C VAL A 44 5.72 -6.82 6.71
N TYR A 45 4.85 -7.81 6.48
CA TYR A 45 4.09 -8.44 7.56
C TYR A 45 4.98 -9.18 8.57
N GLN A 46 6.02 -9.88 8.10
CA GLN A 46 6.96 -10.56 9.00
C GLN A 46 7.71 -9.58 9.88
N ARG A 47 8.17 -8.44 9.32
CA ARG A 47 8.87 -7.40 10.08
C ARG A 47 7.98 -6.73 11.12
N GLU A 48 6.75 -6.38 10.74
CA GLU A 48 5.77 -5.80 11.66
C GLU A 48 5.41 -6.76 12.81
N ASN A 49 5.40 -8.08 12.58
CA ASN A 49 5.18 -9.06 13.66
C ASN A 49 6.42 -9.35 14.50
N THR A 50 7.62 -9.11 13.98
CA THR A 50 8.88 -9.29 14.74
C THR A 50 9.06 -8.17 15.76
N LEU A 51 8.69 -6.94 15.40
CA LEU A 51 8.70 -5.77 16.27
C LEU A 51 7.32 -5.11 16.29
N PRO A 52 6.33 -5.72 16.97
CA PRO A 52 4.96 -5.25 16.92
C PRO A 52 4.79 -3.93 17.65
N ASN A 53 3.99 -3.04 17.06
CA ASN A 53 3.50 -1.86 17.75
C ASN A 53 2.42 -2.30 18.77
N PRO A 54 2.46 -1.83 20.04
CA PRO A 54 1.50 -2.24 21.06
C PRO A 54 0.05 -1.78 20.78
N ASP A 55 -0.12 -0.64 20.12
CA ASP A 55 -1.42 0.01 19.87
C ASP A 55 -2.04 -0.37 18.52
N TRP A 56 -1.26 -0.95 17.61
CA TRP A 56 -1.69 -1.21 16.24
C TRP A 56 -1.63 -2.70 15.91
N ALA A 57 -2.63 -3.17 15.19
CA ALA A 57 -2.66 -4.48 14.58
C ALA A 57 -2.39 -4.36 13.07
N ILE A 58 -1.90 -5.43 12.47
CA ILE A 58 -1.66 -5.53 11.04
C ILE A 58 -2.51 -6.66 10.44
N TYR A 59 -3.17 -6.36 9.33
CA TYR A 59 -3.96 -7.29 8.55
C TYR A 59 -3.47 -7.34 7.10
N LYS A 60 -3.61 -8.51 6.48
CA LYS A 60 -3.31 -8.73 5.06
C LYS A 60 -4.56 -9.22 4.37
N TRP A 61 -4.84 -8.63 3.23
CA TRP A 61 -5.88 -9.10 2.32
C TRP A 61 -5.23 -9.47 0.98
N ASN A 62 -5.73 -10.50 0.31
CA ASN A 62 -5.29 -10.91 -1.04
C ASN A 62 -3.74 -10.92 -1.20
N ALA A 63 -3.20 -10.42 -2.32
CA ALA A 63 -1.75 -10.50 -2.61
C ALA A 63 -0.99 -9.18 -2.40
N TRP A 64 -1.66 -8.04 -2.38
CA TRP A 64 -1.02 -6.71 -2.34
C TRP A 64 -1.54 -5.80 -1.23
N ASP A 65 -2.64 -6.14 -0.56
CA ASP A 65 -3.27 -5.30 0.46
C ASP A 65 -2.63 -5.51 1.83
N ILE A 66 -2.24 -4.42 2.48
CA ILE A 66 -1.73 -4.42 3.85
C ILE A 66 -2.38 -3.28 4.63
N MET A 67 -3.00 -3.60 5.75
CA MET A 67 -3.70 -2.63 6.58
C MET A 67 -3.13 -2.61 7.99
N TRP A 68 -3.03 -1.42 8.56
CA TRP A 68 -2.72 -1.18 9.96
C TRP A 68 -3.88 -0.43 10.60
N TYR A 69 -4.40 -0.98 11.69
CA TYR A 69 -5.56 -0.45 12.39
C TYR A 69 -5.32 -0.49 13.90
N ILE A 70 -6.15 0.22 14.67
CA ILE A 70 -6.03 0.23 16.13
C ILE A 70 -6.34 -1.16 16.69
N LYS A 71 -5.45 -1.68 17.53
CA LYS A 71 -5.59 -3.00 18.14
C LYS A 71 -6.84 -3.04 19.03
N GLY A 72 -7.65 -4.08 18.84
CA GLY A 72 -8.93 -4.24 19.53
C GLY A 72 -10.14 -3.67 18.77
N GLU A 73 -9.90 -2.85 17.74
CA GLU A 73 -10.94 -2.49 16.76
C GLU A 73 -11.07 -3.55 15.67
N SER A 74 -12.14 -3.46 14.88
CA SER A 74 -12.32 -4.28 13.67
C SER A 74 -11.32 -3.88 12.57
N ASP A 75 -10.96 -4.81 11.69
CA ASP A 75 -10.24 -4.54 10.43
C ASP A 75 -11.09 -3.73 9.41
N GLU A 76 -12.37 -3.52 9.73
CA GLU A 76 -13.27 -2.57 9.06
C GLU A 76 -13.22 -1.14 9.64
N SER A 77 -12.39 -0.88 10.66
CA SER A 77 -12.22 0.46 11.25
C SER A 77 -11.33 1.39 10.41
N LEU A 78 -11.08 2.62 10.89
CA LEU A 78 -10.12 3.51 10.26
C LEU A 78 -8.72 2.89 10.27
N ALA A 79 -8.10 2.82 9.09
CA ALA A 79 -6.83 2.13 8.90
C ALA A 79 -5.87 2.94 8.02
N VAL A 80 -4.58 2.76 8.26
CA VAL A 80 -3.54 3.03 7.26
C VAL A 80 -3.53 1.83 6.32
N HIS A 81 -3.61 2.06 5.01
CA HIS A 81 -3.79 1.02 4.01
C HIS A 81 -2.82 1.21 2.85
N PHE A 82 -2.04 0.18 2.58
CA PHE A 82 -1.30 0.03 1.34
C PHE A 82 -2.07 -0.89 0.39
N TRP A 83 -2.55 -0.34 -0.72
CA TRP A 83 -3.34 -1.02 -1.73
C TRP A 83 -2.51 -1.25 -3.00
N GLY A 84 -1.41 -2.00 -2.88
CA GLY A 84 -0.49 -2.30 -3.99
C GLY A 84 0.31 -1.11 -4.52
N ASP A 85 -0.33 -0.08 -5.02
CA ASP A 85 0.32 1.10 -5.59
C ASP A 85 -0.11 2.43 -4.95
N ARG A 86 -1.07 2.39 -4.03
CA ARG A 86 -1.54 3.53 -3.25
C ARG A 86 -1.30 3.34 -1.76
N PHE A 87 -0.80 4.36 -1.09
CA PHE A 87 -0.70 4.43 0.36
C PHE A 87 -1.71 5.44 0.89
N ARG A 88 -2.63 5.04 1.78
CA ARG A 88 -3.79 5.86 2.15
C ARG A 88 -4.19 5.70 3.60
N VAL A 89 -4.95 6.66 4.12
CA VAL A 89 -5.77 6.48 5.33
C VAL A 89 -7.20 6.28 4.89
N PHE A 90 -7.74 5.10 5.18
CA PHE A 90 -8.99 4.59 4.64
C PHE A 90 -9.96 4.22 5.76
N ALA A 91 -11.18 4.74 5.68
CA ALA A 91 -12.29 4.29 6.49
C ALA A 91 -12.96 3.13 5.76
N ASN A 92 -12.62 1.91 6.17
CA ASN A 92 -13.11 0.70 5.50
C ASN A 92 -14.64 0.58 5.62
N TYR A 93 -15.26 0.00 4.60
CA TYR A 93 -16.71 -0.18 4.56
C TYR A 93 -17.12 -1.14 5.67
N GLY A 94 -18.07 -0.73 6.52
CA GLY A 94 -18.71 -1.62 7.49
C GLY A 94 -18.82 -0.99 8.88
N ALA A 95 -17.70 -0.56 9.47
CA ALA A 95 -17.70 -0.13 10.88
C ALA A 95 -18.02 1.35 11.11
N LEU A 96 -17.73 2.23 10.15
CA LEU A 96 -17.82 3.68 10.34
C LEU A 96 -18.93 4.34 9.51
N ASP A 97 -19.57 5.34 10.10
CA ASP A 97 -20.45 6.29 9.44
C ASP A 97 -19.59 7.37 8.76
N LEU A 98 -19.46 7.27 7.44
CA LEU A 98 -18.62 8.16 6.65
C LEU A 98 -19.11 9.62 6.66
N VAL A 99 -20.41 9.86 6.89
CA VAL A 99 -20.93 11.23 7.02
C VAL A 99 -20.41 11.85 8.33
N LYS A 100 -20.43 11.08 9.42
CA LYS A 100 -19.83 11.51 10.70
C LYS A 100 -18.32 11.70 10.58
N VAL A 101 -17.61 10.80 9.90
CA VAL A 101 -16.16 10.94 9.66
C VAL A 101 -15.88 12.25 8.95
N ASN A 102 -16.52 12.50 7.80
CA ASN A 102 -16.30 13.72 7.02
C ASN A 102 -16.59 14.99 7.83
N LYS A 103 -17.68 15.00 8.60
CA LYS A 103 -18.00 16.13 9.50
C LYS A 103 -16.96 16.32 10.62
N LEU A 104 -16.47 15.22 11.20
CA LEU A 104 -15.46 15.28 12.27
C LEU A 104 -14.13 15.85 11.75
N LEU A 105 -13.75 15.51 10.52
CA LEU A 105 -12.55 15.98 9.85
C LEU A 105 -12.57 17.47 9.45
N GLU A 106 -13.71 18.16 9.56
CA GLU A 106 -13.79 19.62 9.43
C GLU A 106 -13.09 20.34 10.59
N ASN A 107 -12.84 19.65 11.72
CA ASN A 107 -12.10 20.22 12.83
C ASN A 107 -10.59 20.26 12.50
N PRO A 108 -9.93 21.44 12.56
CA PRO A 108 -8.52 21.59 12.20
C PRO A 108 -7.55 20.70 12.98
N LYS A 109 -7.94 20.19 14.16
CA LYS A 109 -7.09 19.26 14.93
C LYS A 109 -6.77 17.97 14.15
N PHE A 110 -7.61 17.58 13.19
CA PHE A 110 -7.38 16.39 12.37
C PHE A 110 -6.50 16.66 11.15
N ASP A 111 -6.16 17.93 10.84
CA ASP A 111 -5.29 18.24 9.69
C ASP A 111 -3.89 17.65 9.85
N VAL A 112 -3.45 17.39 11.09
CA VAL A 112 -2.19 16.69 11.35
C VAL A 112 -2.13 15.31 10.68
N LEU A 113 -3.26 14.62 10.49
CA LEU A 113 -3.32 13.35 9.75
C LEU A 113 -2.86 13.50 8.30
N LYS A 114 -3.15 14.64 7.67
CA LYS A 114 -2.73 14.94 6.29
C LYS A 114 -1.23 15.23 6.23
N THR A 115 -0.66 15.78 7.30
CA THR A 115 0.79 16.09 7.37
C THR A 115 1.67 14.85 7.53
N CYS A 116 1.10 13.71 7.89
CA CYS A 116 1.82 12.44 7.98
C CYS A 116 2.20 11.87 6.60
N PHE A 117 1.52 12.32 5.53
CA PHE A 117 1.87 11.95 4.16
C PHE A 117 3.07 12.78 3.67
N ASP A 118 3.97 12.14 2.92
CA ASP A 118 5.07 12.81 2.24
C ASP A 118 4.56 13.70 1.09
N ARG A 119 3.44 13.30 0.51
CA ARG A 119 2.72 14.04 -0.53
C ARG A 119 1.24 13.75 -0.40
N LEU A 120 0.38 14.73 -0.63
CA LEU A 120 -1.06 14.46 -0.72
C LEU A 120 -1.48 14.53 -2.18
N ASP A 121 -1.79 13.37 -2.77
CA ASP A 121 -2.25 13.28 -4.16
C ASP A 121 -3.78 13.42 -4.28
N GLY A 122 -4.51 13.11 -3.21
CA GLY A 122 -5.96 13.30 -3.16
C GLY A 122 -6.60 12.75 -1.89
N SER A 123 -7.91 12.87 -1.84
CA SER A 123 -8.82 12.35 -0.81
C SER A 123 -10.20 12.18 -1.44
N ASP A 124 -11.03 11.32 -0.87
CA ASP A 124 -12.43 11.12 -1.28
C ASP A 124 -13.33 10.86 -0.07
N TYR A 125 -14.59 10.51 -0.30
CA TYR A 125 -15.55 10.26 0.78
C TYR A 125 -15.18 9.10 1.72
N GLN A 126 -14.17 8.29 1.36
CA GLN A 126 -13.72 7.12 2.11
C GLN A 126 -12.31 7.27 2.67
N THR A 127 -11.56 8.26 2.19
CA THR A 127 -10.15 8.38 2.47
C THR A 127 -9.84 9.78 2.94
N ILE A 128 -9.12 9.84 4.07
CA ILE A 128 -8.64 11.13 4.60
C ILE A 128 -7.57 11.71 3.67
N GLY A 129 -6.78 10.83 3.06
CA GLY A 129 -5.75 11.19 2.11
C GLY A 129 -5.08 9.97 1.50
N TRP A 130 -4.43 10.16 0.35
CA TRP A 130 -3.57 9.15 -0.26
C TRP A 130 -2.35 9.72 -0.99
N GLU A 131 -1.37 8.84 -1.13
CA GLU A 131 -0.20 8.94 -1.98
C GLU A 131 -0.29 7.89 -3.09
N ASP A 132 -0.31 8.33 -4.35
CA ASP A 132 -0.22 7.44 -5.50
C ASP A 132 1.25 7.23 -5.87
N ARG A 133 1.74 6.00 -5.68
CA ARG A 133 3.03 5.54 -6.20
C ARG A 133 4.24 6.42 -5.81
N ASN A 134 4.21 6.94 -4.59
CA ASN A 134 5.24 7.83 -4.05
C ASN A 134 6.35 7.05 -3.31
N PHE A 135 7.22 6.41 -4.09
CA PHE A 135 8.36 5.63 -3.62
C PHE A 135 9.64 6.05 -4.35
N CYS A 136 10.81 5.70 -3.81
CA CYS A 136 12.11 6.11 -4.33
C CYS A 136 13.01 4.88 -4.51
N PHE A 137 13.60 4.70 -5.69
CA PHE A 137 14.50 3.58 -5.99
C PHE A 137 15.67 4.04 -6.87
N ASP A 138 16.09 5.31 -6.76
CA ASP A 138 17.14 5.93 -7.56
C ASP A 138 16.84 5.91 -9.06
N THR A 139 15.61 6.24 -9.43
CA THR A 139 15.11 6.20 -10.81
C THR A 139 14.50 7.53 -11.26
N ILE A 140 14.33 7.69 -12.58
CA ILE A 140 13.62 8.84 -13.15
C ILE A 140 12.14 8.92 -12.75
N TYR A 141 11.59 7.85 -12.17
CA TYR A 141 10.19 7.75 -11.77
C TYR A 141 9.99 7.98 -10.27
N ASP A 142 11.06 8.29 -9.52
CA ASP A 142 10.99 8.44 -8.08
C ASP A 142 9.97 9.51 -7.67
N GLY A 143 9.18 9.16 -6.66
CA GLY A 143 8.02 9.90 -6.19
C GLY A 143 6.79 9.78 -7.08
N ARG A 144 6.88 9.37 -8.35
CA ARG A 144 5.70 9.31 -9.23
C ARG A 144 5.82 8.23 -10.30
N PHE A 145 5.72 6.96 -9.90
CA PHE A 145 5.73 5.87 -10.87
C PHE A 145 4.54 5.97 -11.84
N PRO A 146 4.74 5.65 -13.14
CA PRO A 146 3.72 5.86 -14.17
C PRO A 146 2.55 4.90 -14.05
N ASP A 147 2.79 3.66 -13.59
CA ASP A 147 1.78 2.61 -13.42
C ASP A 147 2.14 1.60 -12.33
N SER A 148 1.12 0.87 -11.86
CA SER A 148 1.27 -0.22 -10.88
C SER A 148 2.19 -1.32 -11.40
N ARG A 149 2.21 -1.56 -12.72
CA ARG A 149 3.05 -2.56 -13.36
C ARG A 149 4.53 -2.27 -13.13
N THR A 150 4.95 -1.04 -13.37
CA THR A 150 6.33 -0.57 -13.15
C THR A 150 6.70 -0.73 -11.69
N LEU A 151 5.80 -0.35 -10.77
CA LEU A 151 6.05 -0.47 -9.33
C LEU A 151 6.10 -1.94 -8.85
N SER A 152 5.32 -2.84 -9.45
CA SER A 152 5.28 -4.26 -9.08
C SER A 152 6.62 -4.97 -9.27
N TRP A 153 7.43 -4.53 -10.25
CA TRP A 153 8.76 -5.07 -10.44
C TRP A 153 9.64 -4.82 -9.19
N TYR A 154 9.54 -3.62 -8.60
CA TYR A 154 10.26 -3.27 -7.37
C TYR A 154 9.78 -4.08 -6.17
N ALA A 155 8.48 -4.39 -6.10
CA ALA A 155 7.94 -5.26 -5.05
C ALA A 155 8.61 -6.64 -5.04
N GLY A 156 8.88 -7.19 -6.23
CA GLY A 156 9.53 -8.49 -6.41
C GLY A 156 11.05 -8.48 -6.31
N ASN A 157 11.71 -7.42 -6.79
CA ASN A 157 13.15 -7.39 -7.03
C ASN A 157 13.93 -6.45 -6.10
N ARG A 158 13.28 -5.41 -5.54
CA ARG A 158 13.83 -4.53 -4.48
C ARG A 158 12.95 -4.58 -3.22
N THR A 159 12.48 -5.78 -2.90
CA THR A 159 11.49 -6.05 -1.83
C THR A 159 11.83 -5.42 -0.49
N LYS A 160 13.09 -5.55 -0.03
CA LYS A 160 13.50 -5.07 1.30
C LYS A 160 13.42 -3.55 1.41
N GLU A 161 13.95 -2.87 0.42
CA GLU A 161 13.93 -1.40 0.35
C GLU A 161 12.52 -0.84 0.19
N PHE A 162 11.68 -1.52 -0.58
CA PHE A 162 10.27 -1.14 -0.68
C PHE A 162 9.56 -1.36 0.66
N ALA A 163 9.82 -2.48 1.34
CA ALA A 163 9.28 -2.72 2.67
C ALA A 163 9.74 -1.65 3.68
N ASP A 164 11.02 -1.23 3.62
CA ASP A 164 11.55 -0.15 4.47
C ASP A 164 10.77 1.16 4.27
N GLN A 165 10.49 1.54 3.02
CA GLN A 165 9.73 2.74 2.70
C GLN A 165 8.26 2.65 3.18
N ILE A 166 7.59 1.52 2.96
CA ILE A 166 6.20 1.32 3.43
C ILE A 166 6.16 1.43 4.96
N ILE A 167 7.04 0.71 5.67
CA ILE A 167 7.07 0.73 7.13
C ILE A 167 7.40 2.14 7.63
N ALA A 168 8.36 2.84 7.03
CA ALA A 168 8.69 4.21 7.40
C ALA A 168 7.49 5.16 7.25
N LYS A 169 6.70 5.01 6.17
CA LYS A 169 5.45 5.78 6.00
C LYS A 169 4.42 5.44 7.07
N VAL A 170 4.20 4.15 7.36
CA VAL A 170 3.29 3.71 8.44
C VAL A 170 3.70 4.29 9.79
N ARG A 171 5.00 4.31 10.11
CA ARG A 171 5.50 4.82 11.39
C ARG A 171 5.15 6.29 11.65
N LYS A 172 4.96 7.11 10.60
CA LYS A 172 4.48 8.50 10.74
C LYS A 172 3.07 8.58 11.33
N PHE A 173 2.24 7.56 11.11
CA PHE A 173 0.89 7.46 11.65
C PHE A 173 0.81 6.78 13.02
N GLN A 174 1.91 6.18 13.49
CA GLN A 174 1.92 5.40 14.73
C GLN A 174 2.50 6.18 15.92
N THR A 175 2.42 7.51 15.89
CA THR A 175 2.76 8.35 17.05
C THR A 175 1.61 8.30 18.08
N PRO A 176 1.87 8.61 19.36
CA PRO A 176 0.82 8.65 20.38
C PRO A 176 -0.31 9.63 20.03
N GLU A 177 0.03 10.79 19.47
CA GLU A 177 -0.93 11.81 19.04
C GLU A 177 -1.84 11.30 17.94
N ILE A 178 -1.27 10.76 16.85
CA ILE A 178 -2.06 10.25 15.73
C ILE A 178 -2.90 9.04 16.15
N THR A 179 -2.34 8.17 16.99
CA THR A 179 -3.05 7.02 17.56
C THR A 179 -4.29 7.47 18.36
N ALA A 180 -4.19 8.56 19.13
CA ALA A 180 -5.33 9.12 19.85
C ALA A 180 -6.41 9.67 18.90
N LEU A 181 -6.02 10.31 17.80
CA LEU A 181 -6.96 10.80 16.79
C LEU A 181 -7.69 9.65 16.06
N PHE A 182 -6.97 8.57 15.71
CA PHE A 182 -7.60 7.36 15.15
C PHE A 182 -8.63 6.75 16.11
N LYS A 183 -8.28 6.63 17.40
CA LYS A 183 -9.20 6.16 18.45
C LYS A 183 -10.43 7.08 18.58
N GLU A 184 -10.23 8.39 18.52
CA GLU A 184 -11.33 9.36 18.57
C GLU A 184 -12.28 9.22 17.38
N ILE A 185 -11.74 9.14 16.16
CA ILE A 185 -12.56 8.95 14.94
C ILE A 185 -13.34 7.64 15.02
N ASN A 186 -12.67 6.53 15.36
CA ASN A 186 -13.32 5.23 15.50
C ASN A 186 -14.46 5.26 16.52
N SER A 187 -14.25 5.88 17.69
CA SER A 187 -15.26 5.97 18.74
C SER A 187 -16.44 6.88 18.36
N ALA A 188 -16.16 8.06 17.80
CA ALA A 188 -17.19 9.05 17.48
C ALA A 188 -18.02 8.69 16.23
N CYS A 189 -17.43 7.92 15.32
CA CYS A 189 -18.03 7.62 14.02
C CYS A 189 -18.48 6.16 13.87
N LYS A 190 -18.39 5.32 14.91
CA LYS A 190 -18.90 3.96 14.87
C LYS A 190 -20.38 3.93 14.46
N ARG A 191 -20.75 3.03 13.54
CA ARG A 191 -22.16 2.77 13.24
C ARG A 191 -22.79 2.08 14.45
N ASN A 192 -23.99 2.50 14.82
CA ASN A 192 -24.76 1.73 15.79
C ASN A 192 -25.26 0.49 15.06
N GLU A 193 -25.08 -0.68 15.66
CA GLU A 193 -25.78 -1.89 15.24
C GLU A 193 -27.27 -1.66 15.52
N GLU A 194 -28.10 -1.66 14.48
CA GLU A 194 -29.57 -1.73 14.59
C GLU A 194 -30.02 -3.16 14.88
#